data_AF-A0A7C5M3U1-F1
#
_entry.id   AF-A0A7C5M3U1-F1
#
_cell.length_a   1.000
_cell.length_b   1.000
_cell.length_c   1.000
_cell.angle_alpha   90.00
_cell.angle_beta   90.00
_cell.angle_gamma   90.00
#
_symmetry.space_group_name_H-M   'P 1'
#
loop_
_entity.id
_entity.type
_entity.pdbx_description
1 polymer ?
#
loop_
_entity_poly.entity_id
_entity_poly.type
_entity_poly.pdbx_seq_one_letter_code
_entity_poly.pdbx_strand_id
1 'polypeptide(L)'
;MKNYRATNLYFIFLFLSSLFITSCGWLKPARESEKEKVYTDEDLGDLQGTRVFDPETGEWRTVRQVNQKVDTIRWTDLPEKDYPPIVTDREWAATGEPGEGPATTTGPGGVYDVSLILPFLANQSSLGEIDPNSYWAIHFYAGAQLAYDNLAREGGTFKITVSDSEGSAAKINRLLAKPAARNADLIIGPYKRDNVRVIEPFARKNTIPLAVPYTAQLGLAKGNPNYIQLNPSLKSHCEAITRHARAVYDTENIVLVARDNPLEKARFAYFQQANAEIEGTNIGARFREYTVGMDKNEQFVIDITPFISQGETSVFIIPSWSS
;
A
#
# COMPACT_ATOMS: atom_id res chain seq x y z
N MET A 1 51.64 -1.63 -79.84
CA MET A 1 50.50 -0.95 -79.18
C MET A 1 50.47 -1.37 -77.71
N LYS A 2 50.64 -0.36 -76.84
CA LYS A 2 50.33 -0.20 -75.41
C LYS A 2 50.41 -1.41 -74.43
N ASN A 3 51.37 -1.24 -73.52
CA ASN A 3 51.67 -1.95 -72.28
C ASN A 3 50.49 -2.01 -71.28
N TYR A 4 50.22 -3.21 -70.76
CA TYR A 4 49.25 -3.50 -69.69
C TYR A 4 50.00 -4.15 -68.50
N ARG A 5 50.87 -3.44 -67.79
CA ARG A 5 51.66 -4.03 -66.67
C ARG A 5 52.01 -3.10 -65.49
N ALA A 6 51.23 -2.05 -65.22
CA ALA A 6 51.51 -1.14 -64.10
C ALA A 6 50.44 -1.08 -63.00
N THR A 7 49.26 -1.69 -63.17
CA THR A 7 48.12 -1.48 -62.25
C THR A 7 47.94 -2.54 -61.15
N ASN A 8 48.63 -3.68 -61.22
CA ASN A 8 48.48 -4.76 -60.22
C ASN A 8 49.50 -4.73 -59.07
N LEU A 9 50.54 -3.89 -59.14
CA LEU A 9 51.53 -3.82 -58.05
C LEU A 9 51.11 -2.86 -56.93
N TYR A 10 50.30 -1.84 -57.25
CA TYR A 10 49.76 -0.90 -56.25
C TYR A 10 48.63 -1.51 -55.39
N PHE A 11 47.84 -2.44 -55.95
CA PHE A 11 46.76 -3.09 -55.21
C PHE A 11 47.26 -4.14 -54.20
N ILE A 12 48.41 -4.78 -54.46
CA ILE A 12 49.01 -5.74 -53.53
C ILE A 12 49.72 -4.99 -52.37
N PHE A 13 50.29 -3.81 -52.62
CA PHE A 13 50.91 -3.01 -51.56
C PHE A 13 49.88 -2.34 -50.61
N LEU A 14 48.70 -1.98 -51.12
CA LEU A 14 47.60 -1.42 -50.32
C LEU A 14 46.86 -2.48 -49.47
N PHE A 15 46.90 -3.76 -49.87
CA PHE A 15 46.29 -4.86 -49.10
C PHE A 15 47.23 -5.44 -48.05
N LEU A 16 48.56 -5.30 -48.22
CA LEU A 16 49.55 -5.73 -47.24
C LEU A 16 49.81 -4.69 -46.14
N SER A 17 49.45 -3.41 -46.35
CA SER A 17 49.62 -2.34 -45.36
C SER A 17 48.43 -2.19 -44.39
N SER A 18 47.29 -2.84 -44.64
CA SER A 18 46.10 -2.80 -43.74
C SER A 18 46.06 -3.95 -42.72
N LEU A 19 47.03 -4.86 -42.74
CA LEU A 19 47.14 -5.98 -41.80
C LEU A 19 48.09 -5.74 -40.61
N PHE A 20 48.61 -4.51 -40.45
CA PHE A 20 49.57 -4.15 -39.40
C PHE A 20 49.12 -3.02 -38.46
N ILE A 21 47.82 -2.82 -38.28
CA ILE A 21 47.29 -2.01 -37.17
C ILE A 21 46.43 -2.90 -36.26
N THR A 22 46.99 -4.03 -35.85
CA THR A 22 46.62 -4.70 -34.60
C THR A 22 47.32 -3.96 -33.47
N SER A 23 46.60 -3.06 -32.80
CA SER A 23 47.06 -2.45 -31.56
C SER A 23 47.41 -3.54 -30.55
N CYS A 24 48.64 -3.48 -30.04
CA CYS A 24 49.18 -4.34 -29.01
C CYS A 24 48.27 -4.37 -27.76
N GLY A 25 47.54 -5.48 -27.58
CA GLY A 25 46.85 -5.82 -26.33
C GLY A 25 47.05 -7.27 -25.87
N TRP A 26 47.69 -8.12 -26.69
CA TRP A 26 47.66 -9.59 -26.54
C TRP A 26 48.81 -10.17 -25.68
N LEU A 27 49.80 -9.38 -25.25
CA LEU A 27 51.01 -9.89 -24.54
C LEU A 27 51.35 -9.13 -23.26
N LYS A 28 50.33 -8.83 -22.42
CA LYS A 28 50.59 -8.51 -21.01
C LYS A 28 50.63 -9.82 -20.22
N PRO A 29 51.62 -10.05 -19.34
CA PRO A 29 51.56 -11.18 -18.41
C PRO A 29 50.25 -11.05 -17.61
N ALA A 30 49.57 -12.19 -17.42
CA ALA A 30 48.34 -12.26 -16.64
C ALA A 30 48.60 -11.61 -15.28
N ARG A 31 48.00 -10.45 -15.05
CA ARG A 31 47.92 -9.86 -13.72
C ARG A 31 47.13 -10.87 -12.91
N GLU A 32 47.78 -11.35 -11.86
CA GLU A 32 47.16 -12.13 -10.79
C GLU A 32 45.77 -11.53 -10.50
N SER A 33 44.74 -12.38 -10.49
CA SER A 33 43.36 -11.95 -10.28
C SER A 33 43.33 -10.96 -9.12
N GLU A 34 42.88 -9.73 -9.36
CA GLU A 34 42.45 -8.85 -8.30
C GLU A 34 41.38 -9.63 -7.56
N LYS A 35 41.78 -10.25 -6.44
CA LYS A 35 40.87 -10.74 -5.44
C LYS A 35 39.94 -9.57 -5.19
N GLU A 36 38.66 -9.81 -5.43
CA GLU A 36 37.55 -9.02 -4.95
C GLU A 36 37.96 -8.43 -3.61
N LYS A 37 38.11 -7.10 -3.56
CA LYS A 37 38.38 -6.41 -2.30
C LYS A 37 37.15 -6.62 -1.45
N VAL A 38 37.20 -7.63 -0.60
CA VAL A 38 36.34 -7.76 0.55
C VAL A 38 36.68 -6.54 1.40
N TYR A 39 35.83 -5.54 1.38
CA TYR A 39 35.88 -4.46 2.35
C TYR A 39 35.65 -5.11 3.71
N THR A 40 36.69 -5.18 4.53
CA THR A 40 36.53 -5.38 5.97
C THR A 40 35.96 -4.08 6.55
N ASP A 41 35.09 -4.18 7.57
CA ASP A 41 34.39 -3.04 8.19
C ASP A 41 35.30 -1.87 8.63
N GLU A 42 36.62 -2.07 8.67
CA GLU A 42 37.64 -1.05 8.97
C GLU A 42 37.93 -0.07 7.81
N ASP A 43 37.52 -0.36 6.56
CA ASP A 43 37.80 0.47 5.37
C ASP A 43 36.66 1.44 4.98
N LEU A 44 35.50 1.36 5.65
CA LEU A 44 34.46 2.38 5.58
C LEU A 44 34.69 3.37 6.71
N GLY A 45 35.22 4.56 6.39
CA GLY A 45 35.32 5.63 7.38
C GLY A 45 33.97 5.85 8.08
N ASP A 46 33.98 5.94 9.41
CA ASP A 46 32.79 6.08 10.24
C ASP A 46 31.78 7.05 9.63
N LEU A 47 30.57 6.57 9.34
CA LEU A 47 29.45 7.41 8.95
C LEU A 47 29.21 8.41 10.09
N GLN A 48 29.71 9.64 9.93
CA GLN A 48 29.61 10.69 10.94
C GLN A 48 28.14 11.12 11.13
N GLY A 49 27.42 10.41 11.99
CA GLY A 49 26.20 10.92 12.60
C GLY A 49 26.55 11.97 13.66
N THR A 50 25.81 13.08 13.68
CA THR A 50 26.01 14.10 14.72
C THR A 50 25.54 13.52 16.06
N ARG A 51 26.40 13.56 17.08
CA ARG A 51 26.07 13.11 18.43
C ARG A 51 25.16 14.15 19.08
N VAL A 52 23.95 13.75 19.45
CA VAL A 52 22.99 14.58 20.18
C VAL A 52 22.87 14.04 21.61
N PHE A 53 23.00 14.93 22.60
CA PHE A 53 22.91 14.58 24.02
C PHE A 53 21.46 14.45 24.44
N ASP A 54 21.10 13.32 25.06
CA ASP A 54 19.77 13.07 25.61
C ASP A 54 19.76 13.43 27.12
N PRO A 55 19.07 14.50 27.54
CA PRO A 55 19.11 14.98 28.92
C PRO A 55 18.34 14.11 29.91
N GLU A 56 17.49 13.19 29.46
CA GLU A 56 16.74 12.28 30.34
C GLU A 56 17.54 11.03 30.68
N THR A 57 18.38 10.58 29.75
CA THR A 57 19.19 9.36 29.92
C THR A 57 20.66 9.65 30.22
N GLY A 58 21.12 10.89 30.01
CA GLY A 58 22.52 11.30 30.23
C GLY A 58 23.51 10.74 29.22
N GLU A 59 23.03 10.14 28.13
CA GLU A 59 23.84 9.47 27.12
C GLU A 59 23.86 10.22 25.78
N TRP A 60 24.95 10.04 25.03
CA TRP A 60 25.09 10.59 23.69
C TRP A 60 24.58 9.59 22.65
N ARG A 61 23.60 10.00 21.83
CA ARG A 61 23.06 9.16 20.75
C ARG A 61 23.46 9.68 19.38
N THR A 62 23.82 8.76 18.49
CA THR A 62 24.15 9.06 17.09
C THR A 62 22.86 9.04 16.28
N VAL A 63 22.38 10.22 15.89
CA VAL A 63 21.15 10.34 15.07
C VAL A 63 21.54 10.31 13.60
N ARG A 64 20.94 9.40 12.82
CA ARG A 64 21.11 9.36 11.36
C ARG A 64 20.27 10.48 10.75
N GLN A 65 20.89 11.60 10.40
CA GLN A 65 20.21 12.64 9.61
C GLN A 65 19.99 12.14 8.19
N VAL A 66 18.71 11.91 7.85
CA VAL A 66 18.29 11.61 6.48
C VAL A 66 18.32 12.92 5.70
N ASN A 67 19.44 13.22 5.02
CA ASN A 67 19.61 14.43 4.20
C ASN A 67 19.03 14.30 2.77
N GLN A 68 18.12 13.36 2.53
CA GLN A 68 17.36 13.36 1.28
C GLN A 68 16.28 14.44 1.35
N LYS A 69 16.22 15.30 0.33
CA LYS A 69 15.12 16.24 0.16
C LYS A 69 13.84 15.42 0.00
N VAL A 70 13.05 15.33 1.07
CA VAL A 70 11.71 14.74 1.03
C VAL A 70 10.94 15.49 -0.05
N ASP A 71 10.47 14.76 -1.08
CA ASP A 71 9.64 15.37 -2.11
C ASP A 71 8.42 16.00 -1.43
N THR A 72 8.14 17.23 -1.80
CA THR A 72 7.27 18.11 -1.01
C THR A 72 5.85 17.57 -1.04
N ILE A 73 5.41 16.96 0.06
CA ILE A 73 3.97 16.78 0.30
C ILE A 73 3.40 18.19 0.48
N ARG A 74 2.86 18.76 -0.60
CA ARG A 74 2.06 19.97 -0.54
C ARG A 74 0.65 19.56 -0.14
N TRP A 75 0.33 19.72 1.14
CA TRP A 75 -1.06 19.77 1.56
C TRP A 75 -1.69 20.98 0.87
N THR A 76 -2.66 20.72 0.02
CA THR A 76 -3.50 21.76 -0.56
C THR A 76 -4.77 21.76 0.26
N ASP A 77 -4.94 22.77 1.11
CA ASP A 77 -6.19 22.97 1.81
C ASP A 77 -7.24 23.30 0.74
N LEU A 78 -8.08 22.33 0.43
CA LEU A 78 -9.19 22.52 -0.49
C LEU A 78 -10.23 23.38 0.23
N PRO A 79 -10.68 24.49 -0.37
CA PRO A 79 -11.72 25.30 0.24
C PRO A 79 -12.97 24.45 0.43
N GLU A 80 -13.41 24.34 1.67
CA GLU A 80 -14.53 23.50 2.12
C GLU A 80 -15.86 23.83 1.41
N LYS A 81 -15.96 25.06 0.88
CA LYS A 81 -17.08 25.52 0.05
C LYS A 81 -17.16 24.81 -1.30
N ASP A 82 -16.02 24.57 -1.94
CA ASP A 82 -15.94 23.99 -3.28
C ASP A 82 -15.75 22.45 -3.20
N TYR A 83 -15.24 21.97 -2.06
CA TYR A 83 -15.00 20.56 -1.76
C TYR A 83 -15.48 20.23 -0.35
N PRO A 84 -16.81 20.27 -0.09
CA PRO A 84 -17.32 19.87 1.21
C PRO A 84 -16.94 18.40 1.46
N PRO A 85 -16.53 18.04 2.69
CA PRO A 85 -16.07 16.68 3.02
C PRO A 85 -17.16 15.61 2.80
N ILE A 86 -18.42 16.04 2.71
CA ILE A 86 -19.58 15.25 2.33
C ILE A 86 -20.31 16.04 1.24
N VAL A 87 -20.41 15.47 0.05
CA VAL A 87 -21.26 16.00 -1.02
C VAL A 87 -22.60 15.28 -0.92
N THR A 88 -23.71 16.00 -0.76
CA THR A 88 -25.06 15.44 -0.87
C THR A 88 -25.39 15.31 -2.35
N ASP A 89 -24.80 14.33 -3.02
CA ASP A 89 -24.94 14.09 -4.46
C ASP A 89 -26.27 13.40 -4.83
N ARG A 90 -27.20 13.26 -3.88
CA ARG A 90 -28.58 12.84 -4.13
C ARG A 90 -29.54 13.61 -3.22
N GLU A 91 -30.48 14.33 -3.82
CA GLU A 91 -31.79 14.50 -3.18
C GLU A 91 -32.33 13.09 -2.95
N TRP A 92 -32.30 12.65 -1.69
CA TRP A 92 -32.99 11.45 -1.27
C TRP A 92 -34.48 11.72 -1.43
N ALA A 93 -35.03 11.40 -2.61
CA ALA A 93 -36.45 11.29 -2.80
C ALA A 93 -36.93 10.13 -1.92
N ALA A 94 -37.39 10.45 -0.71
CA ALA A 94 -38.07 9.53 0.18
C ALA A 94 -39.40 9.12 -0.47
N THR A 95 -39.36 8.18 -1.41
CA THR A 95 -40.54 7.50 -1.96
C THR A 95 -40.86 6.21 -1.20
N GLY A 96 -40.17 5.95 -0.09
CA GLY A 96 -40.57 4.97 0.91
C GLY A 96 -41.08 5.69 2.15
N GLU A 97 -42.19 5.22 2.71
CA GLU A 97 -42.64 5.64 4.04
C GLU A 97 -41.48 5.56 5.04
N PRO A 98 -41.35 6.53 5.97
CA PRO A 98 -40.28 6.50 6.96
C PRO A 98 -40.40 5.22 7.78
N GLY A 99 -39.44 4.32 7.63
CA GLY A 99 -39.32 3.19 8.54
C GLY A 99 -39.13 3.74 9.94
N GLU A 100 -39.98 3.31 10.87
CA GLU A 100 -39.91 3.57 12.32
C GLU A 100 -38.67 2.92 12.96
N GLY A 101 -37.48 3.25 12.47
CA GLY A 101 -36.23 3.08 13.22
C GLY A 101 -36.04 4.28 14.15
N PRO A 102 -35.41 4.11 15.31
CA PRO A 102 -35.08 5.24 16.17
C PRO A 102 -34.06 6.11 15.43
N ALA A 103 -34.54 7.18 14.78
CA ALA A 103 -33.68 8.24 14.30
C ALA A 103 -33.15 8.98 15.54
N THR A 104 -31.89 8.77 15.92
CA THR A 104 -31.28 9.59 16.95
C THR A 104 -31.18 11.02 16.40
N THR A 105 -32.05 11.88 16.89
CA THR A 105 -32.17 13.29 16.50
C THR A 105 -31.08 14.09 17.22
N THR A 106 -29.82 13.76 17.00
CA THR A 106 -28.70 14.54 17.53
C THR A 106 -28.47 15.72 16.57
N GLY A 107 -29.28 16.75 16.72
CA GLY A 107 -29.15 18.00 15.98
C GLY A 107 -27.82 18.71 16.27
N PRO A 108 -27.47 19.76 15.50
CA PRO A 108 -26.26 20.54 15.72
C PRO A 108 -26.19 21.04 17.17
N GLY A 109 -25.16 20.63 17.92
CA GLY A 109 -24.98 20.94 19.35
C GLY A 109 -25.37 19.84 20.34
N GLY A 110 -25.80 18.67 19.86
CA GLY A 110 -26.06 17.49 20.72
C GLY A 110 -24.79 16.76 21.16
N VAL A 111 -24.90 15.97 22.23
CA VAL A 111 -23.85 15.03 22.66
C VAL A 111 -23.94 13.77 21.81
N TYR A 112 -22.86 13.43 21.10
CA TYR A 112 -22.81 12.21 20.29
C TYR A 112 -22.30 11.03 21.11
N ASP A 113 -23.06 9.93 21.17
CA ASP A 113 -22.65 8.70 21.82
C ASP A 113 -21.81 7.83 20.86
N VAL A 114 -20.50 7.71 21.14
CA VAL A 114 -19.56 6.94 20.30
C VAL A 114 -19.13 5.68 21.02
N SER A 115 -19.27 4.53 20.36
CA SER A 115 -18.83 3.23 20.89
C SER A 115 -17.57 2.77 20.16
N LEU A 116 -16.43 2.78 20.87
CA LEU A 116 -15.14 2.36 20.34
C LEU A 116 -14.84 0.92 20.78
N ILE A 117 -14.85 -0.02 19.83
CA ILE A 117 -14.68 -1.45 20.10
C ILE A 117 -13.42 -1.96 19.38
N LEU A 118 -12.33 -2.12 20.13
CA LEU A 118 -11.01 -2.51 19.60
C LEU A 118 -10.47 -3.75 20.33
N PRO A 119 -9.54 -4.52 19.73
CA PRO A 119 -8.91 -5.65 20.41
C PRO A 119 -7.73 -5.17 21.25
N PHE A 120 -7.99 -4.68 22.47
CA PHE A 120 -6.92 -4.36 23.41
C PHE A 120 -6.27 -5.61 24.00
N LEU A 121 -6.92 -6.78 23.89
CA LEU A 121 -6.41 -8.07 24.34
C LEU A 121 -5.92 -8.02 25.79
N ALA A 122 -6.65 -7.30 26.65
CA ALA A 122 -6.29 -7.13 28.05
C ALA A 122 -6.28 -8.47 28.80
N ASN A 123 -7.01 -9.46 28.27
CA ASN A 123 -7.02 -10.85 28.76
C ASN A 123 -5.74 -11.64 28.44
N GLN A 124 -4.89 -11.14 27.53
CA GLN A 124 -3.63 -11.76 27.12
C GLN A 124 -2.41 -11.02 27.66
N SER A 125 -2.61 -9.81 28.21
CA SER A 125 -1.56 -9.03 28.85
C SER A 125 -1.37 -9.46 30.31
N SER A 126 -0.13 -9.41 30.80
CA SER A 126 0.22 -9.73 32.19
C SER A 126 0.64 -8.45 32.94
N LEU A 127 0.87 -8.52 34.25
CA LEU A 127 1.31 -7.35 35.03
C LEU A 127 2.70 -6.89 34.56
N GLY A 128 2.72 -5.80 33.80
CA GLY A 128 3.95 -5.17 33.29
C GLY A 128 4.29 -5.53 31.84
N GLU A 129 3.58 -6.48 31.22
CA GLU A 129 3.81 -6.87 29.82
C GLU A 129 2.52 -6.75 29.00
N ILE A 130 2.57 -5.90 27.98
CA ILE A 130 1.50 -5.69 27.01
C ILE A 130 1.69 -6.68 25.87
N ASP A 131 0.61 -7.38 25.48
CA ASP A 131 0.65 -8.26 24.31
C ASP A 131 1.04 -7.47 23.05
N PRO A 132 2.02 -7.92 22.24
CA PRO A 132 2.45 -7.18 21.05
C PRO A 132 1.32 -6.88 20.06
N ASN A 133 0.29 -7.72 19.98
CA ASN A 133 -0.86 -7.49 19.10
C ASN A 133 -1.80 -6.40 19.62
N SER A 134 -1.68 -5.99 20.89
CA SER A 134 -2.43 -4.88 21.48
C SER A 134 -1.92 -3.51 21.03
N TYR A 135 -0.65 -3.40 20.61
CA TYR A 135 -0.05 -2.11 20.24
C TYR A 135 -0.83 -1.39 19.14
N TRP A 136 -1.36 -2.13 18.15
CA TRP A 136 -2.18 -1.52 17.11
C TRP A 136 -3.43 -0.82 17.69
N ALA A 137 -4.15 -1.48 18.61
CA ALA A 137 -5.35 -0.92 19.23
C ALA A 137 -5.02 0.24 20.17
N ILE A 138 -3.89 0.15 20.88
CA ILE A 138 -3.38 1.21 21.76
C ILE A 138 -3.01 2.46 20.94
N HIS A 139 -2.27 2.30 19.84
CA HIS A 139 -1.90 3.42 18.97
C HIS A 139 -3.11 4.04 18.29
N PHE A 140 -4.06 3.21 17.82
CA PHE A 140 -5.31 3.73 17.25
C PHE A 140 -6.10 4.52 18.29
N TYR A 141 -6.21 4.01 19.53
CA TYR A 141 -6.89 4.71 20.61
C TYR A 141 -6.21 6.04 20.95
N ALA A 142 -4.89 6.07 21.04
CA ALA A 142 -4.14 7.32 21.25
C ALA A 142 -4.42 8.34 20.14
N GLY A 143 -4.44 7.91 18.88
CA GLY A 143 -4.84 8.76 17.75
C GLY A 143 -6.28 9.26 17.86
N ALA A 144 -7.21 8.39 18.29
CA ALA A 144 -8.60 8.76 18.52
C ALA A 144 -8.77 9.78 19.65
N GLN A 145 -7.95 9.71 20.72
CA GLN A 145 -7.94 10.72 21.78
C GLN A 145 -7.48 12.09 21.26
N LEU A 146 -6.42 12.12 20.44
CA LEU A 146 -5.96 13.37 19.80
C LEU A 146 -7.03 13.97 18.89
N ALA A 147 -7.73 13.13 18.12
CA ALA A 147 -8.83 13.56 17.26
C ALA A 147 -10.01 14.10 18.09
N TYR A 148 -10.36 13.43 19.19
CA TYR A 148 -11.39 13.90 20.12
C TYR A 148 -11.03 15.28 20.70
N ASP A 149 -9.79 15.48 21.16
CA ASP A 149 -9.36 16.77 21.71
C ASP A 149 -9.44 17.90 20.67
N ASN A 150 -9.17 17.59 19.39
CA ASN A 150 -9.34 18.54 18.29
C ASN A 150 -10.82 18.89 18.08
N LEU A 151 -11.68 17.87 17.94
CA LEU A 151 -13.12 18.07 17.71
C LEU A 151 -13.81 18.76 18.89
N ALA A 152 -13.36 18.50 20.13
CA ALA A 152 -13.84 19.17 21.32
C ALA A 152 -13.51 20.67 21.30
N ARG A 153 -12.31 21.05 20.82
CA ARG A 153 -11.93 22.47 20.63
C ARG A 153 -12.75 23.17 19.55
N GLU A 154 -13.26 22.42 18.57
CA GLU A 154 -14.18 22.90 17.52
C GLU A 154 -15.65 22.97 17.98
N GLY A 155 -15.94 22.64 19.25
CA GLY A 155 -17.28 22.71 19.83
C GLY A 155 -18.09 21.41 19.75
N GLY A 156 -17.50 20.33 19.25
CA GLY A 156 -18.12 19.00 19.28
C GLY A 156 -18.17 18.42 20.69
N THR A 157 -19.28 17.80 21.07
CA THR A 157 -19.41 17.11 22.36
C THR A 157 -19.66 15.64 22.13
N PHE A 158 -18.78 14.78 22.65
CA PHE A 158 -18.86 13.33 22.45
C PHE A 158 -18.77 12.59 23.77
N LYS A 159 -19.59 11.54 23.91
CA LYS A 159 -19.49 10.55 24.98
C LYS A 159 -18.92 9.27 24.38
N ILE A 160 -17.61 9.08 24.57
CA ILE A 160 -16.90 7.93 24.01
C ILE A 160 -16.87 6.79 25.03
N THR A 161 -17.46 5.64 24.70
CA THR A 161 -17.33 4.40 25.47
C THR A 161 -16.35 3.46 24.79
N VAL A 162 -15.27 3.13 25.49
CA VAL A 162 -14.23 2.22 24.98
C VAL A 162 -14.46 0.81 25.51
N SER A 163 -14.37 -0.20 24.65
CA SER A 163 -14.56 -1.60 25.01
C SER A 163 -13.54 -2.52 24.35
N ASP A 164 -12.99 -3.44 25.12
CA ASP A 164 -12.12 -4.50 24.61
C ASP A 164 -12.94 -5.63 23.99
N SER A 165 -12.73 -5.84 22.69
CA SER A 165 -13.30 -6.96 21.94
C SER A 165 -12.58 -8.29 22.19
N GLU A 166 -11.38 -8.27 22.76
CA GLU A 166 -10.52 -9.44 22.98
C GLU A 166 -10.23 -10.23 21.68
N GLY A 167 -10.46 -9.62 20.51
CA GLY A 167 -10.43 -10.31 19.22
C GLY A 167 -11.48 -11.43 19.07
N SER A 168 -12.54 -11.42 19.90
CA SER A 168 -13.52 -12.51 20.04
C SER A 168 -14.92 -12.12 19.58
N ALA A 169 -15.47 -12.89 18.63
CA ALA A 169 -16.85 -12.75 18.17
C ALA A 169 -17.89 -12.92 19.31
N ALA A 170 -17.61 -13.80 20.28
CA ALA A 170 -18.48 -14.00 21.43
C ALA A 170 -18.48 -12.78 22.37
N LYS A 171 -17.31 -12.17 22.59
CA LYS A 171 -17.20 -10.93 23.37
C LYS A 171 -17.94 -9.78 22.69
N ILE A 172 -17.80 -9.64 21.37
CA ILE A 172 -18.55 -8.66 20.58
C ILE A 172 -20.05 -8.80 20.81
N ASN A 173 -20.63 -10.00 20.69
CA ASN A 173 -22.07 -10.19 20.92
C ASN A 173 -22.52 -9.72 22.31
N ARG A 174 -21.70 -9.94 23.34
CA ARG A 174 -21.97 -9.43 24.70
C ARG A 174 -21.88 -7.90 24.78
N LEU A 175 -20.94 -7.28 24.07
CA LEU A 175 -20.80 -5.83 24.00
C LEU A 175 -21.99 -5.19 23.26
N LEU A 176 -22.48 -5.80 22.18
CA LEU A 176 -23.63 -5.32 21.40
C LEU A 176 -24.96 -5.36 22.21
N ALA A 177 -25.02 -6.16 23.27
CA ALA A 177 -26.16 -6.16 24.19
C ALA A 177 -26.17 -4.97 25.16
N LYS A 178 -25.05 -4.25 25.33
CA LYS A 178 -24.93 -3.15 26.27
C LYS A 178 -25.55 -1.85 25.73
N PRO A 179 -26.04 -0.96 26.61
CA PRO A 179 -26.57 0.35 26.19
C PRO A 179 -25.58 1.16 25.37
N ALA A 180 -24.29 1.08 25.69
CA ALA A 180 -23.22 1.78 24.98
C ALA A 180 -23.12 1.43 23.48
N ALA A 181 -23.55 0.24 23.06
CA ALA A 181 -23.60 -0.14 21.65
C ALA A 181 -24.99 0.05 21.03
N ARG A 182 -26.06 -0.14 21.82
CA ARG A 182 -27.44 0.00 21.34
C ARG A 182 -27.87 1.43 21.10
N ASN A 183 -27.34 2.36 21.89
CA ASN A 183 -27.69 3.77 21.85
C ASN A 183 -26.57 4.60 21.19
N ALA A 184 -25.62 3.96 20.52
CA ALA A 184 -24.52 4.66 19.87
C ALA A 184 -25.00 5.37 18.60
N ASP A 185 -24.56 6.60 18.41
CA ASP A 185 -24.67 7.34 17.15
C ASP A 185 -23.61 6.90 16.14
N LEU A 186 -22.50 6.35 16.64
CA LEU A 186 -21.40 5.82 15.83
C LEU A 186 -20.73 4.66 16.56
N ILE A 187 -20.51 3.57 15.83
CA ILE A 187 -19.61 2.49 16.28
C ILE A 187 -18.31 2.57 15.48
N ILE A 188 -17.18 2.65 16.17
CA ILE A 188 -15.84 2.58 15.58
C ILE A 188 -15.22 1.23 15.93
N GLY A 189 -14.77 0.51 14.92
CA GLY A 189 -14.27 -0.86 15.03
C GLY A 189 -15.10 -1.86 14.23
N PRO A 190 -14.82 -3.17 14.34
CA PRO A 190 -13.66 -3.78 14.98
C PRO A 190 -12.48 -3.95 14.01
N TYR A 191 -11.34 -4.36 14.55
CA TYR A 191 -10.12 -4.62 13.77
C TYR A 191 -10.20 -5.89 12.90
N LYS A 192 -10.73 -7.01 13.43
CA LYS A 192 -10.69 -8.32 12.76
C LYS A 192 -11.90 -8.57 11.88
N ARG A 193 -11.68 -9.20 10.72
CA ARG A 193 -12.72 -9.61 9.75
C ARG A 193 -13.91 -10.35 10.37
N ASP A 194 -13.66 -11.33 11.22
CA ASP A 194 -14.75 -12.12 11.82
C ASP A 194 -15.57 -11.31 12.83
N ASN A 195 -14.96 -10.33 13.49
CA ASN A 195 -15.69 -9.41 14.36
C ASN A 195 -16.55 -8.46 13.53
N VAL A 196 -16.05 -7.98 12.37
CA VAL A 196 -16.83 -7.12 11.45
C VAL A 196 -18.10 -7.85 11.00
N ARG A 197 -18.00 -9.13 10.67
CA ARG A 197 -19.16 -9.98 10.29
C ARG A 197 -20.24 -10.07 11.37
N VAL A 198 -19.90 -9.86 12.64
CA VAL A 198 -20.86 -9.87 13.75
C VAL A 198 -21.44 -8.48 14.02
N ILE A 199 -20.61 -7.42 13.98
CA ILE A 199 -21.07 -6.05 14.24
C ILE A 199 -21.90 -5.49 13.08
N GLU A 200 -21.52 -5.79 11.83
CA GLU A 200 -22.14 -5.18 10.66
C GLU A 200 -23.65 -5.46 10.56
N PRO A 201 -24.17 -6.68 10.76
CA PRO A 201 -25.62 -6.91 10.75
C PRO A 201 -26.36 -6.18 11.87
N PHE A 202 -25.73 -6.05 13.05
CA PHE A 202 -26.29 -5.28 14.16
C PHE A 202 -26.35 -3.79 13.82
N ALA A 203 -25.25 -3.22 13.35
CA ALA A 203 -25.17 -1.80 12.98
C ALA A 203 -26.17 -1.48 11.86
N ARG A 204 -26.25 -2.33 10.83
CA ARG A 204 -27.22 -2.22 9.73
C ARG A 204 -28.67 -2.26 10.24
N LYS A 205 -29.01 -3.22 11.10
CA LYS A 205 -30.37 -3.38 11.64
C LYS A 205 -30.82 -2.17 12.46
N ASN A 206 -29.90 -1.54 13.20
CA ASN A 206 -30.20 -0.41 14.06
C ASN A 206 -29.91 0.94 13.38
N THR A 207 -29.56 0.94 12.09
CA THR A 207 -29.21 2.17 11.32
C THR A 207 -28.07 2.96 11.97
N ILE A 208 -27.12 2.27 12.61
CA ILE A 208 -25.96 2.88 13.25
C ILE A 208 -24.79 2.89 12.25
N PRO A 209 -24.19 4.06 11.96
CA PRO A 209 -22.91 4.15 11.26
C PRO A 209 -21.82 3.27 11.90
N LEU A 210 -21.15 2.47 11.08
CA LEU A 210 -20.07 1.58 11.48
C LEU A 210 -18.79 1.97 10.73
N ALA A 211 -17.85 2.58 11.43
CA ALA A 211 -16.53 2.92 10.91
C ALA A 211 -15.51 1.82 11.21
N VAL A 212 -15.10 1.08 10.18
CA VAL A 212 -14.10 0.02 10.30
C VAL A 212 -12.70 0.58 10.00
N PRO A 213 -11.80 0.61 11.00
CA PRO A 213 -10.54 1.35 10.91
C PRO A 213 -9.45 0.65 10.11
N TYR A 214 -9.49 -0.68 9.99
CA TYR A 214 -8.38 -1.43 9.42
C TYR A 214 -8.77 -2.49 8.39
N THR A 215 -9.72 -3.36 8.73
CA THR A 215 -10.09 -4.44 7.83
C THR A 215 -10.76 -3.89 6.58
N ALA A 216 -10.10 -4.07 5.44
CA ALA A 216 -10.75 -3.92 4.15
C ALA A 216 -11.56 -5.19 3.83
N GLN A 217 -12.85 -5.05 3.57
CA GLN A 217 -13.70 -6.15 3.16
C GLN A 217 -14.57 -5.75 1.96
N LEU A 218 -14.29 -6.40 0.83
CA LEU A 218 -15.02 -6.21 -0.41
C LEU A 218 -16.51 -6.54 -0.21
N GLY A 219 -17.38 -5.66 -0.69
CA GLY A 219 -18.82 -5.89 -0.77
C GLY A 219 -19.65 -5.38 0.40
N LEU A 220 -19.10 -5.21 1.61
CA LEU A 220 -19.87 -4.70 2.76
C LEU A 220 -20.31 -3.24 2.55
N ALA A 221 -19.40 -2.39 2.07
CA ALA A 221 -19.70 -0.99 1.80
C ALA A 221 -20.77 -0.78 0.70
N LYS A 222 -20.90 -1.72 -0.26
CA LYS A 222 -21.92 -1.59 -1.32
C LYS A 222 -23.34 -1.93 -0.86
N GLY A 223 -23.47 -2.79 0.15
CA GLY A 223 -24.76 -3.29 0.63
C GLY A 223 -25.28 -2.59 1.87
N ASN A 224 -24.50 -1.69 2.47
CA ASN A 224 -24.85 -1.00 3.71
C ASN A 224 -24.38 0.46 3.65
N PRO A 225 -25.29 1.44 3.48
CA PRO A 225 -24.92 2.86 3.42
C PRO A 225 -24.35 3.38 4.74
N ASN A 226 -24.58 2.68 5.85
CA ASN A 226 -24.03 3.01 7.16
C ASN A 226 -22.64 2.39 7.39
N TYR A 227 -22.07 1.65 6.43
CA TYR A 227 -20.75 1.04 6.58
C TYR A 227 -19.66 1.93 5.98
N ILE A 228 -18.77 2.41 6.83
CA ILE A 228 -17.63 3.25 6.46
C ILE A 228 -16.35 2.43 6.57
N GLN A 229 -15.66 2.26 5.45
CA GLN A 229 -14.36 1.60 5.41
C GLN A 229 -13.25 2.65 5.29
N LEU A 230 -12.38 2.74 6.30
CA LEU A 230 -11.31 3.75 6.29
C LEU A 230 -10.10 3.31 5.47
N ASN A 231 -9.78 2.01 5.47
CA ASN A 231 -8.68 1.49 4.66
C ASN A 231 -9.10 1.21 3.21
N PRO A 232 -8.31 1.61 2.21
CA PRO A 232 -8.58 1.25 0.82
C PRO A 232 -8.66 -0.26 0.61
N SER A 233 -9.50 -0.68 -0.33
CA SER A 233 -9.56 -2.09 -0.70
C SER A 233 -8.35 -2.49 -1.55
N LEU A 234 -8.07 -3.80 -1.61
CA LEU A 234 -7.10 -4.37 -2.55
C LEU A 234 -7.39 -3.89 -3.98
N LYS A 235 -8.66 -3.91 -4.39
CA LYS A 235 -9.11 -3.40 -5.71
C LYS A 235 -8.71 -1.94 -5.90
N SER A 236 -8.99 -1.08 -4.91
CA SER A 236 -8.67 0.35 -4.96
C SER A 236 -7.16 0.61 -5.10
N HIS A 237 -6.33 -0.18 -4.41
CA HIS A 237 -4.88 -0.10 -4.60
C HIS A 237 -4.44 -0.53 -5.99
N CYS A 238 -4.96 -1.66 -6.50
CA CYS A 238 -4.66 -2.12 -7.86
C CYS A 238 -5.07 -1.09 -8.92
N GLU A 239 -6.22 -0.44 -8.75
CA GLU A 239 -6.69 0.66 -9.61
C GLU A 239 -5.72 1.86 -9.58
N ALA A 240 -5.30 2.28 -8.39
CA ALA A 240 -4.37 3.40 -8.24
C ALA A 240 -3.00 3.11 -8.88
N ILE A 241 -2.46 1.90 -8.67
CA ILE A 241 -1.20 1.46 -9.30
C ILE A 241 -1.37 1.39 -10.82
N THR A 242 -2.48 0.83 -11.31
CA THR A 242 -2.78 0.75 -12.75
C THR A 242 -2.83 2.14 -13.36
N ARG A 243 -3.55 3.08 -12.74
CA ARG A 243 -3.64 4.48 -13.21
C ARG A 243 -2.26 5.15 -13.23
N HIS A 244 -1.45 4.94 -12.19
CA HIS A 244 -0.10 5.49 -12.14
C HIS A 244 0.79 4.93 -13.25
N ALA A 245 0.79 3.62 -13.46
CA ALA A 245 1.57 2.98 -14.51
C ALA A 245 1.11 3.42 -15.92
N ARG A 246 -0.21 3.45 -16.17
CA ARG A 246 -0.79 3.86 -17.45
C ARG A 246 -0.66 5.34 -17.77
N ALA A 247 -0.39 6.19 -16.76
CA ALA A 247 -0.11 7.61 -17.00
C ALA A 247 1.24 7.84 -17.72
N VAL A 248 2.14 6.85 -17.71
CA VAL A 248 3.51 6.97 -18.23
C VAL A 248 3.84 5.90 -19.27
N TYR A 249 3.33 4.67 -19.10
CA TYR A 249 3.74 3.53 -19.90
C TYR A 249 2.56 2.90 -20.62
N ASP A 250 2.80 2.49 -21.87
CA ASP A 250 1.85 1.73 -22.68
C ASP A 250 1.53 0.35 -22.10
N THR A 251 0.33 -0.14 -22.41
CA THR A 251 -0.17 -1.44 -21.91
C THR A 251 0.79 -2.59 -22.22
N GLU A 252 1.42 -2.58 -23.39
CA GLU A 252 2.37 -3.61 -23.82
C GLU A 252 3.65 -3.64 -22.97
N ASN A 253 4.01 -2.50 -22.36
CA ASN A 253 5.21 -2.36 -21.53
C ASN A 253 4.99 -2.79 -20.07
N ILE A 254 3.74 -3.08 -19.68
CA ILE A 254 3.40 -3.46 -18.30
C ILE A 254 3.22 -4.98 -18.21
N VAL A 255 3.88 -5.56 -17.21
CA VAL A 255 3.88 -7.01 -16.92
C VAL A 255 3.47 -7.24 -15.48
N LEU A 256 2.44 -8.04 -15.27
CA LEU A 256 2.00 -8.51 -13.96
C LEU A 256 2.77 -9.77 -13.61
N VAL A 257 3.39 -9.80 -12.43
CA VAL A 257 4.24 -10.91 -11.99
C VAL A 257 3.72 -11.52 -10.70
N ALA A 258 3.54 -12.83 -10.67
CA ALA A 258 3.14 -13.58 -9.48
C ALA A 258 3.89 -14.89 -9.41
N ARG A 259 3.95 -15.51 -8.23
CA ARG A 259 4.36 -16.92 -8.14
C ARG A 259 3.32 -17.81 -8.81
N ASP A 260 3.68 -19.05 -9.11
CA ASP A 260 2.71 -20.06 -9.54
C ASP A 260 1.79 -20.50 -8.39
N ASN A 261 0.96 -19.56 -7.97
CA ASN A 261 0.01 -19.69 -6.88
C ASN A 261 -1.34 -19.16 -7.38
N PRO A 262 -2.41 -19.97 -7.39
CA PRO A 262 -3.73 -19.53 -7.86
C PRO A 262 -4.27 -18.28 -7.17
N LEU A 263 -4.01 -18.11 -5.86
CA LEU A 263 -4.47 -16.93 -5.10
C LEU A 263 -3.75 -15.65 -5.51
N GLU A 264 -2.45 -15.73 -5.84
CA GLU A 264 -1.71 -14.57 -6.33
C GLU A 264 -2.11 -14.22 -7.76
N LYS A 265 -2.21 -15.23 -8.65
CA LYS A 265 -2.64 -15.05 -10.03
C LYS A 265 -4.05 -14.46 -10.14
N ALA A 266 -4.95 -14.83 -9.23
CA ALA A 266 -6.30 -14.26 -9.17
C ALA A 266 -6.30 -12.72 -8.99
N ARG A 267 -5.23 -12.13 -8.44
CA ARG A 267 -5.12 -10.68 -8.25
C ARG A 267 -4.88 -9.93 -9.55
N PHE A 268 -4.35 -10.59 -10.59
CA PHE A 268 -4.18 -9.98 -11.91
C PHE A 268 -5.50 -9.45 -12.47
N ALA A 269 -6.62 -10.10 -12.14
CA ALA A 269 -7.94 -9.65 -12.54
C ALA A 269 -8.23 -8.20 -12.11
N TYR A 270 -7.75 -7.74 -10.95
CA TYR A 270 -7.97 -6.36 -10.52
C TYR A 270 -7.23 -5.35 -11.41
N PHE A 271 -5.99 -5.64 -11.80
CA PHE A 271 -5.21 -4.78 -12.70
C PHE A 271 -5.77 -4.79 -14.11
N GLN A 272 -6.18 -5.96 -14.60
CA GLN A 272 -6.75 -6.11 -15.93
C GLN A 272 -8.11 -5.41 -16.04
N GLN A 273 -8.94 -5.50 -15.00
CA GLN A 273 -10.19 -4.75 -14.91
C GLN A 273 -9.92 -3.23 -14.88
N ALA A 274 -8.99 -2.77 -14.04
CA ALA A 274 -8.64 -1.36 -13.96
C ALA A 274 -8.10 -0.82 -15.29
N ASN A 275 -7.33 -1.62 -16.03
CA ASN A 275 -6.86 -1.25 -17.37
C ASN A 275 -8.00 -1.15 -18.37
N ALA A 276 -8.92 -2.11 -18.39
CA ALA A 276 -10.10 -2.08 -19.27
C ALA A 276 -11.00 -0.86 -18.99
N GLU A 277 -11.12 -0.46 -17.72
CA GLU A 277 -11.84 0.76 -17.33
C GLU A 277 -11.17 2.03 -17.87
N ILE A 278 -9.83 2.08 -17.95
CA ILE A 278 -9.07 3.19 -18.54
C ILE A 278 -9.23 3.24 -20.06
N GLU A 279 -9.14 2.09 -20.74
CA GLU A 279 -9.29 1.98 -22.20
C GLU A 279 -10.74 2.24 -22.67
N GLY A 280 -11.72 2.26 -21.75
CA GLY A 280 -13.13 2.45 -22.06
C GLY A 280 -13.76 1.26 -22.83
N THR A 281 -13.06 0.13 -22.96
CA THR A 281 -13.55 -1.07 -23.65
C THR A 281 -13.10 -2.35 -22.93
N ASN A 282 -13.94 -3.38 -22.95
CA ASN A 282 -13.60 -4.72 -22.42
C ASN A 282 -12.76 -5.57 -23.40
N ILE A 283 -12.42 -5.04 -24.58
CA ILE A 283 -11.65 -5.72 -25.64
C ILE A 283 -10.26 -5.06 -25.79
N GLY A 284 -9.94 -4.09 -24.93
CA GLY A 284 -8.66 -3.38 -24.96
C GLY A 284 -7.45 -4.28 -24.73
N ALA A 285 -6.27 -3.75 -25.05
CA ALA A 285 -5.00 -4.42 -24.77
C ALA A 285 -4.93 -4.83 -23.28
N ARG A 286 -4.38 -6.02 -23.01
CA ARG A 286 -4.20 -6.53 -21.65
C ARG A 286 -2.75 -6.41 -21.24
N PHE A 287 -2.51 -6.24 -19.94
CA PHE A 287 -1.16 -6.39 -19.42
C PHE A 287 -0.65 -7.80 -19.66
N ARG A 288 0.65 -7.92 -19.93
CA ARG A 288 1.31 -9.22 -20.01
C ARG A 288 1.32 -9.84 -18.61
N GLU A 289 1.21 -11.16 -18.53
CA GLU A 289 1.21 -11.88 -17.25
C GLU A 289 2.40 -12.84 -17.24
N TYR A 290 3.20 -12.79 -16.18
CA TYR A 290 4.36 -13.64 -15.96
C TYR A 290 4.22 -14.39 -14.65
N THR A 291 4.37 -15.71 -14.70
CA THR A 291 4.29 -16.58 -13.53
C THR A 291 5.67 -17.14 -13.22
N VAL A 292 6.15 -16.90 -12.01
CA VAL A 292 7.42 -17.44 -11.51
C VAL A 292 7.18 -18.86 -11.00
N GLY A 293 7.75 -19.82 -11.70
CA GLY A 293 7.75 -21.23 -11.31
C GLY A 293 8.87 -21.56 -10.33
N MET A 294 8.84 -22.79 -9.79
CA MET A 294 9.94 -23.39 -9.06
C MET A 294 10.54 -24.54 -9.88
N ASP A 295 11.85 -24.75 -9.77
CA ASP A 295 12.51 -25.93 -10.33
C ASP A 295 12.29 -27.16 -9.44
N LYS A 296 12.89 -28.29 -9.84
CA LYS A 296 12.82 -29.56 -9.10
C LYS A 296 13.50 -29.50 -7.72
N ASN A 297 14.31 -28.48 -7.46
CA ASN A 297 15.00 -28.25 -6.19
C ASN A 297 14.29 -27.15 -5.36
N GLU A 298 13.06 -26.80 -5.72
CA GLU A 298 12.25 -25.76 -5.05
C GLU A 298 12.86 -24.36 -5.13
N GLN A 299 13.74 -24.10 -6.11
CA GLN A 299 14.31 -22.79 -6.37
C GLN A 299 13.46 -22.02 -7.37
N PHE A 300 13.26 -20.72 -7.15
CA PHE A 300 12.55 -19.88 -8.10
C PHE A 300 13.30 -19.79 -9.43
N VAL A 301 12.60 -20.08 -10.52
CA VAL A 301 13.12 -19.92 -11.89
C VAL A 301 12.50 -18.67 -12.48
N ILE A 302 13.34 -17.66 -12.69
CA ILE A 302 12.93 -16.36 -13.23
C ILE A 302 13.60 -16.16 -14.58
N ASP A 303 12.80 -16.02 -15.64
CA ASP A 303 13.21 -15.57 -16.96
C ASP A 303 12.33 -14.40 -17.39
N ILE A 304 12.87 -13.19 -17.23
CA ILE A 304 12.20 -11.94 -17.63
C ILE A 304 12.61 -11.47 -19.02
N THR A 305 13.55 -12.15 -19.66
CA THR A 305 14.11 -11.77 -20.97
C THR A 305 13.03 -11.55 -22.03
N PRO A 306 11.97 -12.38 -22.14
CA PRO A 306 10.89 -12.17 -23.12
C PRO A 306 10.08 -10.89 -22.92
N PHE A 307 10.23 -10.22 -21.78
CA PHE A 307 9.49 -9.03 -21.41
C PHE A 307 10.30 -7.74 -21.54
N ILE A 308 11.57 -7.83 -21.89
CA ILE A 308 12.48 -6.68 -22.04
C ILE A 308 12.65 -6.37 -23.53
N SER A 309 12.26 -5.16 -23.94
CA SER A 309 12.47 -4.64 -25.29
C SER A 309 13.64 -3.65 -25.30
N GLN A 310 14.48 -3.71 -26.33
CA GLN A 310 15.60 -2.79 -26.45
C GLN A 310 15.12 -1.36 -26.71
N GLY A 311 15.48 -0.41 -25.84
CA GLY A 311 15.12 1.00 -25.97
C GLY A 311 13.77 1.39 -25.37
N GLU A 312 13.02 0.44 -24.82
CA GLU A 312 11.76 0.68 -24.12
C GLU A 312 11.91 0.37 -22.62
N THR A 313 11.06 0.98 -21.79
CA THR A 313 11.03 0.70 -20.35
C THR A 313 9.95 -0.34 -20.05
N SER A 314 10.36 -1.52 -19.58
CA SER A 314 9.44 -2.55 -19.08
C SER A 314 9.10 -2.31 -17.61
N VAL A 315 7.82 -2.35 -17.27
CA VAL A 315 7.32 -2.17 -15.90
C VAL A 315 6.79 -3.49 -15.36
N PHE A 316 7.38 -3.95 -14.27
CA PHE A 316 6.94 -5.17 -13.59
C PHE A 316 6.13 -4.80 -12.33
N ILE A 317 4.87 -5.21 -12.29
CA ILE A 317 3.99 -5.03 -11.14
C ILE A 317 3.88 -6.37 -10.42
N ILE A 318 4.30 -6.41 -9.17
CA ILE A 318 4.28 -7.63 -8.33
C ILE A 318 3.21 -7.47 -7.25
N PRO A 319 1.96 -7.92 -7.46
CA PRO A 319 0.90 -7.87 -6.46
C PRO A 319 1.06 -8.94 -5.37
N SER A 320 2.25 -8.99 -4.75
CA SER A 320 2.54 -9.81 -3.60
C SER A 320 2.06 -9.12 -2.33
N TRP A 321 0.86 -9.48 -1.90
CA TRP A 321 0.37 -9.24 -0.56
C TRP A 321 0.40 -10.54 0.24
N SER A 322 1.27 -10.61 1.23
CA SER A 322 1.12 -11.49 2.39
C SER A 322 0.69 -10.62 3.57
N SER A 323 -0.48 -10.91 4.14
CA SER A 323 -0.83 -10.48 5.49
C SER A 323 -0.38 -11.53 6.49
#